data_AF-A0A963SPB9-F1
#
_entry.id   AF-A0A963SPB9-F1
#
_cell.length_a   1.000
_cell.length_b   1.000
_cell.length_c   1.000
_cell.angle_alpha   90.00
_cell.angle_beta   90.00
_cell.angle_gamma   90.00
#
_symmetry.space_group_name_H-M   'P 1'
#
loop_
_entity.id
_entity.type
_entity.pdbx_description
1 polymer ?
#
loop_
_entity_poly.entity_id
_entity_poly.type
_entity_poly.pdbx_seq_one_letter_code
_entity_poly.pdbx_strand_id
1 'polypeptide(L)'
;IIQMVQHTRLDCVLGSACQMRAALAQALWHSSHRTAFQKRLIDQPAMAAVLADLALESEAATALGFRLAQAFDRNEALARLLTPIAKYWVCKRAPGMVYEAMEAHGGAGYVENGPMPRLFRQSPLNAIWEGSGNVIALDVLRAAGREPEAVEALQAYLLSQRGKNAAYDAALGAIDMNGLTEATARLAVERVALVAQAAVLLDWGSPVADDFCMLRLRDRGMAYGAFDAVIDTRSIIERAMPA
;
A
#
# COMPACT_ATOMS: atom_id res chain seq x y z
N ILE A 1 20.65 19.01 -0.22
CA ILE A 1 20.09 17.81 -0.89
C ILE A 1 19.01 17.09 -0.08
N ILE A 2 19.04 17.10 1.26
CA ILE A 2 18.08 16.34 2.09
C ILE A 2 16.61 16.72 1.81
N GLN A 3 16.28 18.01 1.71
CA GLN A 3 14.91 18.43 1.36
C GLN A 3 14.49 17.96 -0.04
N MET A 4 15.38 18.09 -1.04
CA MET A 4 15.14 17.59 -2.40
C MET A 4 14.83 16.08 -2.41
N VAL A 5 15.63 15.30 -1.69
CA VAL A 5 15.44 13.85 -1.47
C VAL A 5 14.04 13.57 -0.93
N GLN A 6 13.60 14.28 0.12
CA GLN A 6 12.25 14.07 0.67
C GLN A 6 11.14 14.28 -0.39
N HIS A 7 11.24 15.31 -1.24
CA HIS A 7 10.29 15.52 -2.32
C HIS A 7 10.33 14.42 -3.40
N THR A 8 11.52 13.99 -3.83
CA THR A 8 11.62 12.94 -4.85
C THR A 8 11.17 11.57 -4.33
N ARG A 9 11.21 11.34 -3.02
CA ARG A 9 10.62 10.15 -2.38
C ARG A 9 9.10 10.21 -2.37
N LEU A 10 8.50 11.38 -2.15
CA LEU A 10 7.07 11.58 -2.32
C LEU A 10 6.65 11.29 -3.77
N ASP A 11 7.40 11.76 -4.76
CA ASP A 11 7.15 11.47 -6.18
C ASP A 11 7.20 9.97 -6.48
N CYS A 12 8.14 9.24 -5.84
CA CYS A 12 8.22 7.78 -5.96
C CYS A 12 6.96 7.09 -5.40
N VAL A 13 6.48 7.52 -4.23
CA VAL A 13 5.26 7.00 -3.60
C VAL A 13 4.06 7.21 -4.51
N LEU A 14 3.83 8.46 -4.96
CA LEU A 14 2.71 8.82 -5.82
C LEU A 14 2.81 8.11 -7.18
N GLY A 15 4.00 8.06 -7.77
CA GLY A 15 4.25 7.36 -9.03
C GLY A 15 3.94 5.87 -8.96
N SER A 16 4.31 5.21 -7.86
CA SER A 16 3.99 3.80 -7.64
C SER A 16 2.51 3.56 -7.35
N ALA A 17 1.85 4.42 -6.56
CA ALA A 17 0.41 4.34 -6.33
C ALA A 17 -0.37 4.50 -7.65
N CYS A 18 0.04 5.44 -8.51
CA CYS A 18 -0.54 5.61 -9.85
C CYS A 18 -0.35 4.37 -10.74
N GLN A 19 0.83 3.73 -10.70
CA GLN A 19 1.07 2.49 -11.45
C GLN A 19 0.18 1.33 -10.96
N MET A 20 0.05 1.17 -9.65
CA MET A 20 -0.87 0.18 -9.06
C MET A 20 -2.30 0.42 -9.52
N ARG A 21 -2.76 1.68 -9.45
CA ARG A 21 -4.12 2.05 -9.88
C ARG A 21 -4.35 1.79 -11.37
N ALA A 22 -3.37 2.11 -12.21
CA ALA A 22 -3.44 1.87 -13.65
C ALA A 22 -3.50 0.37 -13.97
N ALA A 23 -2.67 -0.44 -13.32
CA ALA A 23 -2.68 -1.90 -13.48
C ALA A 23 -4.01 -2.52 -13.02
N LEU A 24 -4.52 -2.09 -11.87
CA LEU A 24 -5.82 -2.52 -11.35
C LEU A 24 -6.95 -2.20 -12.32
N ALA A 25 -7.00 -0.98 -12.87
CA ALA A 25 -8.06 -0.59 -13.80
C ALA A 25 -8.09 -1.49 -15.05
N GLN A 26 -6.92 -1.88 -15.56
CA GLN A 26 -6.82 -2.82 -16.68
C GLN A 26 -7.33 -4.22 -16.29
N ALA A 27 -6.95 -4.72 -15.10
CA ALA A 27 -7.39 -6.02 -14.60
C ALA A 27 -8.92 -6.06 -14.35
N LEU A 28 -9.48 -5.03 -13.73
CA LEU A 28 -10.92 -4.88 -13.50
C LEU A 28 -11.70 -4.86 -14.82
N TRP A 29 -11.25 -4.04 -15.77
CA TRP A 29 -11.88 -3.98 -17.09
C TRP A 29 -11.80 -5.34 -17.79
N HIS A 30 -10.63 -5.99 -17.84
CA HIS A 30 -10.50 -7.31 -18.46
C HIS A 30 -11.43 -8.34 -17.82
N SER A 31 -11.42 -8.45 -16.50
CA SER A 31 -12.21 -9.43 -15.75
C SER A 31 -13.72 -9.20 -15.87
N SER A 32 -14.16 -7.96 -16.10
CA SER A 32 -15.56 -7.62 -16.34
C SER A 32 -16.10 -8.04 -17.72
N HIS A 33 -15.22 -8.44 -18.64
CA HIS A 33 -15.60 -8.86 -20.00
C HIS A 33 -15.22 -10.31 -20.31
N ARG A 34 -14.12 -10.80 -19.75
CA ARG A 34 -13.63 -12.15 -20.02
C ARG A 34 -14.49 -13.20 -19.32
N THR A 35 -14.94 -14.20 -20.06
CA THR A 35 -15.67 -15.37 -19.53
C THR A 35 -14.74 -16.58 -19.38
N ALA A 36 -14.86 -17.27 -18.26
CA ALA A 36 -14.30 -18.61 -18.04
C ALA A 36 -15.25 -19.39 -17.13
N PHE A 37 -15.39 -20.70 -17.37
CA PHE A 37 -16.31 -21.57 -16.62
C PHE A 37 -17.74 -20.99 -16.54
N GLN A 38 -18.26 -20.53 -17.70
CA GLN A 38 -19.64 -20.03 -17.89
C GLN A 38 -20.01 -18.75 -17.11
N LYS A 39 -19.05 -18.06 -16.49
CA LYS A 39 -19.27 -16.76 -15.83
C LYS A 39 -18.19 -15.77 -16.25
N ARG A 40 -18.47 -14.47 -16.13
CA ARG A 40 -17.40 -13.47 -16.24
C ARG A 40 -16.39 -13.69 -15.11
N LEU A 41 -15.12 -13.42 -15.37
CA LEU A 41 -14.08 -13.61 -14.37
C LEU A 41 -14.35 -12.80 -13.10
N ILE A 42 -14.85 -11.57 -13.24
CA ILE A 42 -15.25 -10.72 -12.10
C ILE A 42 -16.34 -11.37 -11.22
N ASP A 43 -17.16 -12.26 -11.79
CA ASP A 43 -18.24 -12.98 -11.10
C ASP A 43 -17.76 -14.32 -10.47
N GLN A 44 -16.48 -14.69 -10.64
CA GLN A 44 -15.90 -15.87 -10.02
C GLN A 44 -15.38 -15.53 -8.61
N PRO A 45 -15.79 -16.23 -7.53
CA PRO A 45 -15.41 -15.86 -6.16
C PRO A 45 -13.90 -15.77 -5.92
N ALA A 46 -13.12 -16.68 -6.50
CA ALA A 46 -11.66 -16.65 -6.37
C ALA A 46 -11.02 -15.41 -7.03
N MET A 47 -11.51 -15.02 -8.21
CA MET A 47 -11.05 -13.80 -8.89
C MET A 47 -11.54 -12.55 -8.17
N ALA A 48 -12.78 -12.55 -7.66
CA ALA A 48 -13.30 -11.43 -6.86
C ALA A 48 -12.47 -11.21 -5.60
N ALA A 49 -11.99 -12.26 -4.93
CA ALA A 49 -11.07 -12.15 -3.80
C ALA A 49 -9.74 -11.48 -4.20
N VAL A 50 -9.15 -11.87 -5.34
CA VAL A 50 -7.92 -11.24 -5.86
C VAL A 50 -8.16 -9.77 -6.21
N LEU A 51 -9.20 -9.46 -6.98
CA LEU A 51 -9.48 -8.10 -7.44
C LEU A 51 -9.81 -7.15 -6.26
N ALA A 52 -10.58 -7.61 -5.27
CA ALA A 52 -10.87 -6.84 -4.07
C ALA A 52 -9.59 -6.57 -3.26
N ASP A 53 -8.71 -7.56 -3.13
CA ASP A 53 -7.45 -7.40 -2.41
C ASP A 53 -6.49 -6.43 -3.11
N LEU A 54 -6.40 -6.49 -4.45
CA LEU A 54 -5.64 -5.52 -5.25
C LEU A 54 -6.25 -4.11 -5.16
N ALA A 55 -7.58 -4.00 -5.10
CA ALA A 55 -8.27 -2.73 -4.91
C ALA A 55 -7.95 -2.08 -3.57
N LEU A 56 -7.97 -2.86 -2.49
CA LEU A 56 -7.56 -2.41 -1.15
C LEU A 56 -6.10 -1.95 -1.12
N GLU A 57 -5.19 -2.69 -1.78
CA GLU A 57 -3.78 -2.31 -1.89
C GLU A 57 -3.62 -0.95 -2.60
N SER A 58 -4.33 -0.77 -3.72
CA SER A 58 -4.30 0.46 -4.51
C SER A 58 -4.92 1.64 -3.75
N GLU A 59 -6.03 1.46 -3.04
CA GLU A 59 -6.69 2.53 -2.27
C GLU A 59 -5.82 2.96 -1.09
N ALA A 60 -5.25 2.00 -0.35
CA ALA A 60 -4.36 2.27 0.78
C ALA A 60 -3.06 2.97 0.36
N ALA A 61 -2.44 2.57 -0.76
CA ALA A 61 -1.26 3.23 -1.31
C ALA A 61 -1.56 4.68 -1.73
N THR A 62 -2.71 4.89 -2.36
CA THR A 62 -3.17 6.22 -2.79
C THR A 62 -3.45 7.12 -1.59
N ALA A 63 -4.21 6.63 -0.60
CA ALA A 63 -4.54 7.38 0.60
C ALA A 63 -3.28 7.80 1.37
N LEU A 64 -2.32 6.88 1.58
CA LEU A 64 -1.07 7.18 2.24
C LEU A 64 -0.24 8.21 1.47
N GLY A 65 -0.17 8.09 0.13
CA GLY A 65 0.52 9.06 -0.72
C GLY A 65 -0.06 10.48 -0.60
N PHE A 66 -1.38 10.63 -0.60
CA PHE A 66 -2.03 11.93 -0.42
C PHE A 66 -1.95 12.46 1.01
N ARG A 67 -2.02 11.60 2.03
CA ARG A 67 -1.79 12.02 3.42
C ARG A 67 -0.36 12.52 3.61
N LEU A 68 0.60 11.89 2.94
CA LEU A 68 1.98 12.36 2.93
C LEU A 68 2.09 13.71 2.22
N ALA A 69 1.50 13.88 1.04
CA ALA A 69 1.47 15.19 0.36
C ALA A 69 0.89 16.29 1.25
N GLN A 70 -0.22 16.02 1.95
CA GLN A 70 -0.80 16.95 2.92
C GLN A 70 0.18 17.32 4.06
N ALA A 71 1.01 16.38 4.53
CA ALA A 71 2.04 16.65 5.53
C ALA A 71 3.10 17.62 4.99
N PHE A 72 3.47 17.51 3.71
CA PHE A 72 4.39 18.46 3.05
C PHE A 72 3.75 19.85 2.93
N ASP A 73 2.52 19.96 2.44
CA ASP A 73 1.83 21.25 2.27
C ASP A 73 1.70 22.02 3.58
N ARG A 74 1.51 21.29 4.70
CA ARG A 74 1.35 21.85 6.04
C ARG A 74 2.67 21.97 6.81
N ASN A 75 3.80 21.56 6.24
CA ASN A 75 5.10 21.47 6.92
C ASN A 75 5.03 20.69 8.25
N GLU A 76 4.26 19.60 8.29
CA GLU A 76 4.13 18.75 9.47
C GLU A 76 5.44 17.98 9.73
N ALA A 77 5.88 17.91 10.99
CA ALA A 77 7.04 17.09 11.40
C ALA A 77 6.87 15.61 11.02
N LEU A 78 5.63 15.13 10.90
CA LEU A 78 5.26 13.80 10.43
C LEU A 78 5.95 13.43 9.10
N ALA A 79 6.09 14.39 8.17
CA ALA A 79 6.67 14.13 6.85
C ALA A 79 8.09 13.56 6.93
N ARG A 80 8.85 13.85 7.99
CA ARG A 80 10.24 13.39 8.17
C ARG A 80 10.37 11.87 8.26
N LEU A 81 9.44 11.22 8.97
CA LEU A 81 9.41 9.77 9.10
C LEU A 81 8.43 9.12 8.12
N LEU A 82 7.27 9.75 7.88
CA LEU A 82 6.26 9.15 7.02
C LEU A 82 6.74 9.02 5.57
N THR A 83 7.60 9.92 5.08
CA THR A 83 8.15 9.84 3.71
C THR A 83 8.95 8.55 3.46
N PRO A 84 10.03 8.25 4.22
CA PRO A 84 10.77 7.00 4.02
C PRO A 84 9.89 5.77 4.31
N ILE A 85 9.00 5.81 5.30
CA ILE A 85 8.08 4.69 5.60
C ILE A 85 7.17 4.39 4.38
N ALA A 86 6.51 5.42 3.85
CA ALA A 86 5.63 5.30 2.68
C ALA A 86 6.40 4.86 1.44
N LYS A 87 7.58 5.43 1.19
CA LYS A 87 8.45 5.02 0.07
C LYS A 87 8.83 3.56 0.16
N TYR A 88 9.30 3.12 1.33
CA TYR A 88 9.69 1.73 1.54
C TYR A 88 8.56 0.78 1.17
N TRP A 89 7.36 1.06 1.67
CA TRP A 89 6.24 0.15 1.55
C TRP A 89 5.60 0.21 0.17
N VAL A 90 5.10 1.37 -0.25
CA VAL A 90 4.33 1.53 -1.49
C VAL A 90 5.16 1.14 -2.71
N CYS A 91 6.41 1.60 -2.80
CA CYS A 91 7.25 1.29 -3.95
C CYS A 91 7.62 -0.19 -4.00
N LYS A 92 7.88 -0.83 -2.85
CA LYS A 92 8.25 -2.26 -2.78
C LYS A 92 7.07 -3.20 -3.03
N ARG A 93 5.84 -2.75 -2.78
CA ARG A 93 4.61 -3.50 -3.07
C ARG A 93 4.20 -3.43 -4.54
N ALA A 94 4.57 -2.36 -5.25
CA ALA A 94 4.14 -2.13 -6.64
C ALA A 94 4.44 -3.30 -7.58
N PRO A 95 5.64 -3.90 -7.60
CA PRO A 95 5.92 -5.00 -8.54
C PRO A 95 5.04 -6.23 -8.35
N GLY A 96 4.81 -6.65 -7.10
CA GLY A 96 3.96 -7.80 -6.81
C GLY A 96 2.49 -7.54 -7.15
N MET A 97 1.99 -6.33 -6.84
CA MET A 97 0.62 -5.93 -7.17
C MET A 97 0.40 -5.87 -8.69
N VAL A 98 1.33 -5.24 -9.42
CA VAL A 98 1.25 -5.09 -10.89
C VAL A 98 1.42 -6.44 -11.59
N TYR A 99 2.25 -7.34 -11.05
CA TYR A 99 2.35 -8.72 -11.51
C TYR A 99 1.01 -9.45 -11.42
N GLU A 100 0.36 -9.42 -10.27
CA GLU A 100 -0.92 -10.11 -10.07
C GLU A 100 -2.01 -9.54 -11.00
N ALA A 101 -2.04 -8.20 -11.13
CA ALA A 101 -2.92 -7.54 -12.08
C ALA A 101 -2.64 -7.94 -13.53
N MET A 102 -1.38 -8.19 -13.90
CA MET A 102 -0.99 -8.69 -15.22
C MET A 102 -1.43 -10.14 -15.43
N GLU A 103 -1.31 -10.99 -14.40
CA GLU A 103 -1.76 -12.39 -14.42
C GLU A 103 -3.27 -12.52 -14.67
N ALA A 104 -4.07 -11.56 -14.19
CA ALA A 104 -5.52 -11.52 -14.44
C ALA A 104 -5.90 -11.46 -15.95
N HIS A 105 -4.98 -11.04 -16.83
CA HIS A 105 -5.17 -11.05 -18.30
C HIS A 105 -4.76 -12.37 -18.95
N GLY A 106 -4.19 -13.31 -18.18
CA GLY A 106 -3.54 -14.52 -18.68
C GLY A 106 -2.39 -14.18 -19.64
N GLY A 107 -2.17 -15.03 -20.64
CA GLY A 107 -1.07 -14.87 -21.59
C GLY A 107 -1.06 -13.53 -22.35
N ALA A 108 -2.22 -12.91 -22.56
CA ALA A 108 -2.31 -11.60 -23.22
C ALA A 108 -1.66 -10.48 -22.40
N GLY A 109 -1.68 -10.60 -21.06
CA GLY A 109 -1.01 -9.66 -20.15
C GLY A 109 0.51 -9.63 -20.32
N TYR A 110 1.10 -10.70 -20.85
CA TYR A 110 2.55 -10.83 -21.04
C TYR A 110 3.02 -10.31 -22.41
N VAL A 111 2.11 -9.98 -23.32
CA VAL A 111 2.44 -9.55 -24.69
C VAL A 111 2.67 -8.03 -24.72
N GLU A 112 3.84 -7.60 -25.18
CA GLU A 112 4.30 -6.19 -25.19
C GLU A 112 3.41 -5.22 -26.00
N ASN A 113 2.47 -5.73 -26.80
CA ASN A 113 1.47 -4.91 -27.50
C ASN A 113 0.42 -4.33 -26.53
N GLY A 114 0.26 -4.92 -25.34
CA GLY A 114 -0.62 -4.44 -24.28
C GLY A 114 0.09 -3.51 -23.29
N PRO A 115 -0.66 -2.83 -22.39
CA PRO A 115 -0.07 -1.90 -21.43
C PRO A 115 0.65 -2.61 -20.26
N MET A 116 0.27 -3.85 -19.94
CA MET A 116 0.69 -4.54 -18.71
C MET A 116 2.19 -4.81 -18.63
N PRO A 117 2.90 -5.28 -19.69
CA PRO A 117 4.34 -5.54 -19.60
C PRO A 117 5.14 -4.27 -19.30
N ARG A 118 4.76 -3.13 -19.91
CA ARG A 118 5.38 -1.84 -19.61
C ARG A 118 5.13 -1.41 -18.17
N LEU A 119 3.90 -1.54 -17.67
CA LEU A 119 3.58 -1.25 -16.27
C LEU A 119 4.40 -2.11 -15.31
N PHE A 120 4.52 -3.42 -15.60
CA PHE A 120 5.33 -4.32 -14.80
C PHE A 120 6.81 -3.96 -14.84
N ARG A 121 7.41 -3.74 -16.02
CA ARG A 121 8.82 -3.35 -16.15
C ARG A 121 9.15 -2.03 -15.44
N GLN A 122 8.20 -1.09 -15.38
CA GLN A 122 8.37 0.19 -14.70
C GLN A 122 8.26 0.07 -13.17
N SER A 123 7.41 -0.84 -12.67
CA SER A 123 7.06 -0.95 -11.24
C SER A 123 8.22 -1.05 -10.24
N PRO A 124 9.38 -1.68 -10.54
CA PRO A 124 10.48 -1.78 -9.58
C PRO A 124 11.31 -0.49 -9.48
N LEU A 125 11.23 0.40 -10.48
CA LEU A 125 12.12 1.57 -10.58
C LEU A 125 12.05 2.44 -9.33
N ASN A 126 10.85 2.78 -8.87
CA ASN A 126 10.65 3.70 -7.75
C ASN A 126 11.12 3.12 -6.40
N ALA A 127 11.23 1.79 -6.30
CA ALA A 127 11.79 1.11 -5.14
C ALA A 127 13.34 1.10 -5.16
N ILE A 128 13.95 1.22 -6.33
CA ILE A 128 15.40 1.25 -6.54
C ILE A 128 15.93 2.68 -6.50
N TRP A 129 15.25 3.58 -7.21
CA TRP A 129 15.60 4.99 -7.35
C TRP A 129 15.57 5.69 -6.00
N GLU A 130 16.60 6.51 -5.76
CA GLU A 130 16.70 7.42 -4.61
C GLU A 130 16.53 6.75 -3.23
N GLY A 131 17.22 5.61 -3.07
CA GLY A 131 17.29 4.85 -1.82
C GLY A 131 16.51 3.55 -1.93
N SER A 132 17.24 2.44 -2.05
CA SER A 132 16.66 1.11 -2.06
C SER A 132 16.13 0.71 -0.68
N GLY A 133 15.33 -0.35 -0.60
CA GLY A 133 14.59 -0.71 0.62
C GLY A 133 15.44 -0.79 1.91
N ASN A 134 16.68 -1.29 1.85
CA ASN A 134 17.56 -1.30 3.03
C ASN A 134 18.02 0.11 3.43
N VAL A 135 18.40 0.93 2.45
CA VAL A 135 18.81 2.32 2.70
C VAL A 135 17.68 3.08 3.37
N ILE A 136 16.45 2.91 2.88
CA ILE A 136 15.27 3.55 3.46
C ILE A 136 14.96 3.01 4.86
N ALA A 137 15.00 1.69 5.08
CA ALA A 137 14.71 1.11 6.39
C ALA A 137 15.70 1.60 7.46
N LEU A 138 16.99 1.66 7.14
CA LEU A 138 18.01 2.19 8.04
C LEU A 138 17.88 3.70 8.25
N ASP A 139 17.45 4.45 7.23
CA ASP A 139 17.19 5.88 7.33
C ASP A 139 16.04 6.19 8.30
N VAL A 140 14.97 5.38 8.32
CA VAL A 140 13.89 5.50 9.31
C VAL A 140 14.43 5.37 10.73
N LEU A 141 15.23 4.34 11.01
CA LEU A 141 15.82 4.13 12.34
C LEU A 141 16.74 5.30 12.74
N ARG A 142 17.58 5.76 11.80
CA ARG A 142 18.46 6.90 12.03
C ARG A 142 17.70 8.18 12.33
N ALA A 143 16.63 8.45 11.57
CA ALA A 143 15.79 9.64 11.78
C ALA A 143 15.05 9.55 13.12
N ALA A 144 14.51 8.38 13.47
CA ALA A 144 13.84 8.17 14.76
C ALA A 144 14.77 8.43 15.96
N GLY A 145 16.07 8.10 15.86
CA GLY A 145 17.04 8.38 16.91
C GLY A 145 17.53 9.85 16.98
N ARG A 146 17.21 10.70 16.00
CA ARG A 146 17.73 12.07 15.90
C ARG A 146 16.66 13.15 15.88
N GLU A 147 15.43 12.81 15.52
CA GLU A 147 14.34 13.74 15.28
C GLU A 147 13.15 13.42 16.19
N PRO A 148 13.21 13.75 17.51
CA PRO A 148 12.17 13.39 18.47
C PRO A 148 10.80 13.98 18.10
N GLU A 149 10.76 15.21 17.57
CA GLU A 149 9.52 15.84 17.10
C GLU A 149 8.83 15.04 15.98
N ALA A 150 9.61 14.40 15.10
CA ALA A 150 9.06 13.56 14.04
C ALA A 150 8.52 12.24 14.60
N VAL A 151 9.16 11.67 15.61
CA VAL A 151 8.69 10.48 16.34
C VAL A 151 7.38 10.79 17.05
N GLU A 152 7.30 11.90 17.77
CA GLU A 152 6.09 12.36 18.46
C GLU A 152 4.95 12.60 17.46
N ALA A 153 5.22 13.25 16.33
CA ALA A 153 4.23 13.48 15.29
C ALA A 153 3.73 12.17 14.66
N LEU A 154 4.62 11.20 14.41
CA LEU A 154 4.25 9.87 13.93
C LEU A 154 3.41 9.13 14.97
N GLN A 155 3.80 9.14 16.24
CA GLN A 155 3.03 8.52 17.32
C GLN A 155 1.64 9.16 17.45
N ALA A 156 1.55 10.49 17.43
CA ALA A 156 0.28 11.20 17.48
C ALA A 156 -0.63 10.84 16.28
N TYR A 157 -0.05 10.77 15.08
CA TYR A 157 -0.77 10.33 13.88
C TYR A 157 -1.35 8.92 14.04
N LEU A 158 -0.55 7.95 14.48
CA LEU A 158 -1.01 6.57 14.66
C LEU A 158 -1.99 6.44 15.85
N LEU A 159 -1.76 7.13 16.96
CA LEU A 159 -2.63 7.07 18.14
C LEU A 159 -3.99 7.74 17.90
N SER A 160 -4.10 8.67 16.94
CA SER A 160 -5.33 9.42 16.66
C SER A 160 -6.52 8.52 16.26
N GLN A 161 -6.25 7.31 15.78
CA GLN A 161 -7.27 6.36 15.31
C GLN A 161 -7.48 5.20 16.29
N ARG A 162 -6.85 5.25 17.47
CA ARG A 162 -7.00 4.21 18.50
C ARG A 162 -8.46 4.09 18.94
N GLY A 163 -8.94 2.86 19.12
CA GLY A 163 -10.31 2.55 19.54
C GLY A 163 -11.32 2.52 18.39
N LYS A 164 -10.92 2.83 17.15
CA LYS A 164 -11.82 2.77 15.99
C LYS A 164 -11.95 1.35 15.42
N ASN A 165 -10.91 0.52 15.52
CA ASN A 165 -10.92 -0.84 14.99
C ASN A 165 -10.01 -1.75 15.85
N ALA A 166 -10.49 -2.96 16.20
CA ALA A 166 -9.76 -3.86 17.09
C ALA A 166 -8.46 -4.43 16.48
N ALA A 167 -8.46 -4.71 15.17
CA ALA A 167 -7.25 -5.18 14.48
C ALA A 167 -6.21 -4.05 14.35
N TYR A 168 -6.67 -2.82 14.14
CA TYR A 168 -5.82 -1.63 14.21
C TYR A 168 -5.14 -1.47 15.57
N ASP A 169 -5.92 -1.54 16.66
CA ASP A 169 -5.40 -1.40 18.02
C ASP A 169 -4.39 -2.50 18.38
N ALA A 170 -4.67 -3.74 17.97
CA ALA A 170 -3.76 -4.86 18.18
C ALA A 170 -2.43 -4.66 17.42
N ALA A 171 -2.49 -4.27 16.14
CA ALA A 171 -1.29 -4.01 15.34
C ALA A 171 -0.49 -2.81 15.86
N LEU A 172 -1.18 -1.73 16.26
CA LEU A 172 -0.57 -0.55 16.88
C LEU A 172 0.16 -0.91 18.18
N GLY A 173 -0.45 -1.74 19.03
CA GLY A 173 0.16 -2.22 20.29
C GLY A 173 1.36 -3.16 20.08
N ALA A 174 1.49 -3.78 18.90
CA ALA A 174 2.60 -4.65 18.55
C ALA A 174 3.82 -3.91 17.96
N ILE A 175 3.74 -2.59 17.78
CA ILE A 175 4.87 -1.76 17.34
C ILE A 175 5.79 -1.48 18.54
N ASP A 176 6.94 -2.14 18.57
CA ASP A 176 8.00 -1.85 19.53
C ASP A 176 9.02 -0.88 18.91
N MET A 177 8.87 0.41 19.23
CA MET A 177 9.81 1.46 18.81
C MET A 177 11.10 1.48 19.65
N ASN A 178 11.11 0.85 20.83
CA ASN A 178 12.24 0.89 21.77
C ASN A 178 13.24 -0.26 21.54
N GLY A 179 12.77 -1.39 21.00
CA GLY A 179 13.58 -2.55 20.64
C GLY A 179 14.06 -2.58 19.18
N LEU A 180 14.05 -1.44 18.47
CA LEU A 180 14.44 -1.39 17.06
C LEU A 180 15.94 -1.65 16.88
N THR A 181 16.27 -2.62 16.03
CA THR A 181 17.65 -2.92 15.62
C THR A 181 17.76 -2.82 14.11
N GLU A 182 18.97 -2.58 13.60
CA GLU A 182 19.21 -2.59 12.14
C GLU A 182 18.79 -3.92 11.49
N ALA A 183 18.91 -5.05 12.21
CA ALA A 183 18.50 -6.36 11.76
C ALA A 183 16.98 -6.49 11.58
N THR A 184 16.19 -5.79 12.40
CA THR A 184 14.71 -5.82 12.36
C THR A 184 14.09 -4.63 11.64
N ALA A 185 14.91 -3.71 11.10
CA ALA A 185 14.48 -2.45 10.50
C ALA A 185 13.38 -2.61 9.45
N ARG A 186 13.50 -3.61 8.57
CA ARG A 186 12.50 -3.88 7.52
C ARG A 186 11.13 -4.22 8.10
N LEU A 187 11.10 -5.14 9.06
CA LEU A 187 9.87 -5.58 9.71
C LEU A 187 9.20 -4.44 10.47
N ALA A 188 10.00 -3.63 11.16
CA ALA A 188 9.50 -2.45 11.87
C ALA A 188 8.86 -1.44 10.92
N VAL A 189 9.56 -1.07 9.84
CA VAL A 189 9.05 -0.11 8.84
C VAL A 189 7.81 -0.65 8.14
N GLU A 190 7.77 -1.94 7.83
CA GLU A 190 6.59 -2.61 7.27
C GLU A 190 5.37 -2.51 8.21
N ARG A 191 5.53 -2.87 9.49
CA ARG A 191 4.44 -2.78 10.48
C ARG A 191 3.93 -1.35 10.63
N VAL A 192 4.85 -0.38 10.74
CA VAL A 192 4.47 1.03 10.84
C VAL A 192 3.77 1.51 9.57
N ALA A 193 4.22 1.09 8.38
CA ALA A 193 3.58 1.46 7.13
C ALA A 193 2.15 0.91 7.01
N LEU A 194 1.92 -0.35 7.41
CA LEU A 194 0.60 -0.96 7.42
C LEU A 194 -0.36 -0.25 8.37
N VAL A 195 0.08 0.07 9.58
CA VAL A 195 -0.72 0.84 10.54
C VAL A 195 -0.92 2.27 10.03
N ALA A 196 0.07 2.89 9.40
CA ALA A 196 -0.07 4.22 8.79
C ALA A 196 -1.09 4.25 7.63
N GLN A 197 -1.15 3.19 6.81
CA GLN A 197 -2.18 3.03 5.77
C GLN A 197 -3.57 2.87 6.37
N ALA A 198 -3.71 2.03 7.40
CA ALA A 198 -4.98 1.87 8.09
C ALA A 198 -5.43 3.19 8.77
N ALA A 199 -4.48 3.93 9.37
CA ALA A 199 -4.76 5.19 10.04
C ALA A 199 -5.38 6.23 9.11
N VAL A 200 -4.83 6.43 7.90
CA VAL A 200 -5.42 7.37 6.93
C VAL A 200 -6.79 6.92 6.43
N LEU A 201 -6.98 5.61 6.20
CA LEU A 201 -8.27 5.09 5.75
C LEU A 201 -9.36 5.28 6.82
N LEU A 202 -9.03 5.03 8.09
CA LEU A 202 -9.93 5.25 9.23
C LEU A 202 -10.21 6.74 9.47
N ASP A 203 -9.19 7.59 9.30
CA ASP A 203 -9.31 9.04 9.48
C ASP A 203 -10.24 9.66 8.43
N TRP A 204 -10.09 9.25 7.18
CA TRP A 204 -10.87 9.77 6.06
C TRP A 204 -12.24 9.10 5.89
N GLY A 205 -12.61 8.20 6.81
CA GLY A 205 -13.88 7.47 6.75
C GLY A 205 -14.03 6.65 5.47
N SER A 206 -12.93 6.05 4.98
CA SER A 206 -12.99 5.21 3.79
C SER A 206 -13.91 4.01 4.05
N PRO A 207 -14.83 3.68 3.14
CA PRO A 207 -15.74 2.55 3.31
C PRO A 207 -15.02 1.20 3.32
N VAL A 208 -13.74 1.15 2.93
CA VAL A 208 -12.94 -0.09 2.88
C VAL A 208 -11.92 -0.17 4.02
N ALA A 209 -11.98 0.75 5.00
CA ALA A 209 -11.01 0.82 6.08
C ALA A 209 -11.02 -0.45 6.97
N ASP A 210 -12.20 -0.97 7.28
CA ASP A 210 -12.34 -2.19 8.08
C ASP A 210 -11.85 -3.44 7.33
N ASP A 211 -12.18 -3.56 6.03
CA ASP A 211 -11.68 -4.64 5.18
C ASP A 211 -10.15 -4.59 5.05
N PHE A 212 -9.58 -3.39 4.93
CA PHE A 212 -8.12 -3.22 4.95
C PHE A 212 -7.52 -3.68 6.28
N CYS A 213 -8.07 -3.25 7.42
CA CYS A 213 -7.59 -3.67 8.74
C CYS A 213 -7.67 -5.20 8.89
N MET A 214 -8.77 -5.80 8.49
CA MET A 214 -8.97 -7.25 8.52
C MET A 214 -7.95 -8.00 7.66
N LEU A 215 -7.66 -7.51 6.45
CA LEU A 215 -6.76 -8.19 5.51
C LEU A 215 -5.29 -7.85 5.66
N ARG A 216 -4.89 -6.75 6.32
CA ARG A 216 -3.48 -6.33 6.42
C ARG A 216 -2.92 -6.42 7.83
N LEU A 217 -3.77 -6.38 8.85
CA LEU A 217 -3.35 -6.33 10.26
C LEU A 217 -3.61 -7.64 11.01
N ARG A 218 -4.06 -8.68 10.29
CA ARG A 218 -4.25 -10.04 10.78
C ARG A 218 -3.48 -11.04 9.92
N ASP A 219 -3.34 -12.25 10.41
CA ASP A 219 -2.71 -13.35 9.67
C ASP A 219 -3.49 -13.67 8.38
N ARG A 220 -2.76 -13.93 7.31
CA ARG A 220 -3.29 -14.28 5.99
C ARG A 220 -2.26 -15.05 5.15
N GLY A 221 -2.70 -15.55 4.00
CA GLY A 221 -1.81 -16.12 2.99
C GLY A 221 -0.93 -15.06 2.32
N MET A 222 0.18 -15.51 1.74
CA MET A 222 1.18 -14.64 1.09
C MET A 222 0.74 -14.10 -0.27
N ALA A 223 -0.13 -14.83 -0.98
CA ALA A 223 -0.63 -14.43 -2.29
C ALA A 223 -1.81 -13.44 -2.16
N TYR A 224 -2.08 -12.70 -3.24
CA TYR A 224 -3.29 -11.88 -3.32
C TYR A 224 -4.53 -12.78 -3.38
N GLY A 225 -5.62 -12.34 -2.75
CA GLY A 225 -6.86 -13.14 -2.67
C GLY A 225 -6.78 -14.39 -1.76
N ALA A 226 -5.62 -14.70 -1.17
CA ALA A 226 -5.42 -15.84 -0.29
C ALA A 226 -5.70 -15.48 1.18
N PHE A 227 -6.97 -15.36 1.53
CA PHE A 227 -7.45 -15.10 2.89
C PHE A 227 -8.76 -15.87 3.16
N ASP A 228 -9.06 -16.08 4.42
CA ASP A 228 -10.32 -16.68 4.92
C ASP A 228 -11.26 -15.64 5.55
N ALA A 229 -10.84 -14.38 5.62
CA ALA A 229 -11.64 -13.27 6.12
C ALA A 229 -12.88 -13.03 5.24
N VAL A 230 -14.00 -12.68 5.89
CA VAL A 230 -15.24 -12.29 5.23
C VAL A 230 -15.20 -10.79 4.98
N ILE A 231 -15.09 -10.40 3.71
CA ILE A 231 -15.13 -9.00 3.24
C ILE A 231 -16.14 -8.85 2.11
N ASP A 232 -16.68 -7.64 1.92
CA ASP A 232 -17.59 -7.36 0.81
C ASP A 232 -16.82 -7.09 -0.48
N THR A 233 -16.35 -8.18 -1.11
CA THR A 233 -15.57 -8.11 -2.35
C THR A 233 -16.31 -7.37 -3.46
N ARG A 234 -17.64 -7.47 -3.52
CA ARG A 234 -18.46 -6.82 -4.53
C ARG A 234 -18.42 -5.31 -4.37
N SER A 235 -18.72 -4.79 -3.18
CA SER A 235 -18.72 -3.35 -2.92
C SER A 235 -17.33 -2.73 -3.14
N ILE A 236 -16.27 -3.42 -2.73
CA ILE A 236 -14.88 -2.99 -2.96
C ILE A 236 -14.58 -2.90 -4.46
N ILE A 237 -14.94 -3.93 -5.23
CA ILE A 237 -14.72 -3.97 -6.68
C ILE A 237 -15.53 -2.87 -7.38
N GLU A 238 -16.83 -2.75 -7.08
CA GLU A 238 -17.72 -1.74 -7.68
C GLU A 238 -17.18 -0.32 -7.45
N ARG A 239 -16.71 -0.02 -6.24
CA ARG A 239 -16.05 1.26 -5.92
C ARG A 239 -14.75 1.48 -6.71
N ALA A 240 -13.98 0.41 -6.93
CA ALA A 240 -12.70 0.47 -7.61
C ALA A 240 -12.83 0.51 -9.15
N MET A 241 -14.01 0.24 -9.71
CA MET A 241 -14.20 0.28 -11.17
C MET A 241 -13.87 1.68 -11.74
N PRO A 242 -13.16 1.78 -12.86
CA PRO A 242 -13.06 3.03 -13.60
C PRO A 242 -14.45 3.45 -14.12
N ALA A 243 -14.72 4.75 -14.11
CA ALA A 243 -15.95 5.34 -14.65
C ALA A 243 -16.10 5.15 -16.16
#